data_AF-M1BRV3-F1
#
_entry.id   AF-M1BRV3-F1
#
_cell.length_a   1.000
_cell.length_b   1.000
_cell.length_c   1.000
_cell.angle_alpha   90.00
_cell.angle_beta   90.00
_cell.angle_gamma   90.00
#
_symmetry.space_group_name_H-M   'P 1'
#
loop_
_entity.id
_entity.type
_entity.pdbx_description
1 polymer ?
#
loop_
_entity_poly.entity_id
_entity_poly.type
_entity_poly.pdbx_seq_one_letter_code
_entity_poly.pdbx_strand_id
1 'polypeptide(L)'
;MGNNLPSHSEVIQLYKSRNIGRLRLYDPNHGALNALRGSNIEVILGLPNVDVKHISSGMEHARWWVQKNVKDFWPDVKIKYIAVGNEISPVTGTSSLTSFQVPALVNIYKAIGEAGLGNDIKVSTSVDMTLIGNSYPPSQGSFRNDVRWFTDPIVGFFEGYACTFAR
;
A
#
# COMPACT_ATOMS: atom_id res chain seq x y z
N MET A 1 17.35 -7.23 8.42
CA MET A 1 16.31 -7.49 9.45
C MET A 1 16.94 -7.27 10.82
N GLY A 2 16.23 -6.63 11.74
CA GLY A 2 16.66 -6.53 13.14
C GLY A 2 16.18 -7.75 13.93
N ASN A 3 17.05 -8.40 14.69
CA ASN A 3 16.75 -9.60 15.49
C ASN A 3 16.57 -9.31 16.99
N ASN A 4 16.58 -8.03 17.37
CA ASN A 4 16.51 -7.53 18.75
C ASN A 4 15.38 -6.51 18.94
N LEU A 5 14.33 -6.58 18.11
CA LEU A 5 13.21 -5.67 18.20
C LEU A 5 12.30 -6.06 19.38
N PRO A 6 11.69 -5.08 20.06
CA PRO A 6 10.64 -5.35 21.05
C PRO A 6 9.48 -6.13 20.45
N SER A 7 8.68 -6.78 21.30
CA SER A 7 7.46 -7.46 20.87
C SER A 7 6.48 -6.47 20.21
N HIS A 8 5.59 -6.98 19.35
CA HIS A 8 4.57 -6.15 18.71
C HIS A 8 3.75 -5.32 19.71
N SER A 9 3.37 -5.92 20.84
CA SER A 9 2.62 -5.24 21.91
C SER A 9 3.41 -4.10 22.55
N GLU A 10 4.71 -4.29 22.81
CA GLU A 10 5.58 -3.24 23.34
C GLU A 10 5.74 -2.09 22.33
N VAL A 11 5.85 -2.40 21.03
CA VAL A 11 5.87 -1.39 19.99
C VAL A 11 4.56 -0.60 19.96
N ILE A 12 3.40 -1.26 20.02
CA ILE A 12 2.10 -0.56 20.05
C ILE A 12 1.94 0.29 21.32
N GLN A 13 2.39 -0.19 22.47
CA GLN A 13 2.42 0.60 23.72
C GLN A 13 3.34 1.82 23.59
N LEU A 14 4.50 1.67 22.97
CA LEU A 14 5.41 2.79 22.69
C LEU A 14 4.70 3.84 21.82
N TYR A 15 4.05 3.43 20.72
CA TYR A 15 3.28 4.33 19.86
C TYR A 15 2.22 5.11 20.66
N LYS A 16 1.45 4.42 21.49
CA LYS A 16 0.44 5.06 22.36
C LYS A 16 1.07 6.04 23.35
N SER A 17 2.16 5.65 24.02
CA SER A 17 2.85 6.50 25.00
C SER A 17 3.45 7.78 24.39
N ARG A 18 3.69 7.77 23.08
CA ARG A 18 4.26 8.89 22.31
C ARG A 18 3.22 9.61 21.46
N ASN A 19 1.92 9.31 21.63
CA ASN A 19 0.83 9.89 20.82
C ASN A 19 1.02 9.72 19.30
N ILE A 20 1.65 8.62 18.87
CA ILE A 20 1.82 8.29 17.45
C ILE A 20 0.55 7.58 16.99
N GLY A 21 -0.29 8.29 16.23
CA GLY A 21 -1.59 7.81 15.78
C GLY A 21 -1.60 7.05 14.44
N ARG A 22 -0.47 6.94 13.75
CA ARG A 22 -0.38 6.31 12.43
C ARG A 22 0.87 5.47 12.29
N LEU A 23 0.77 4.33 11.61
CA LEU A 23 1.92 3.50 11.26
C LEU A 23 1.79 2.89 9.87
N ARG A 24 2.92 2.40 9.35
CA ARG A 24 2.97 1.59 8.13
C ARG A 24 3.53 0.21 8.47
N LEU A 25 2.81 -0.83 8.06
CA LEU A 25 3.35 -2.19 7.97
C LEU A 25 3.73 -2.46 6.52
N TYR A 26 4.94 -2.96 6.27
CA TYR A 26 5.42 -3.24 4.91
C TYR A 26 4.85 -4.55 4.35
N ASP A 27 4.37 -5.43 5.22
CA ASP A 27 3.75 -6.71 4.94
C ASP A 27 2.60 -6.97 5.94
N PRO A 28 1.67 -7.90 5.65
CA PRO A 28 0.61 -8.28 6.59
C PRO A 28 1.12 -9.17 7.71
N ASN A 29 1.90 -8.59 8.62
CA ASN A 29 2.32 -9.27 9.85
C ASN A 29 1.12 -9.45 10.79
N HIS A 30 0.60 -10.67 10.86
CA HIS A 30 -0.58 -11.00 11.68
C HIS A 30 -0.34 -10.80 13.19
N GLY A 31 0.90 -10.93 13.66
CA GLY A 31 1.26 -10.61 15.05
C GLY A 31 1.09 -9.12 15.36
N ALA A 32 1.57 -8.26 14.46
CA ALA A 32 1.41 -6.81 14.56
C ALA A 32 -0.07 -6.40 14.43
N LEU A 33 -0.80 -6.97 13.46
CA LEU A 33 -2.23 -6.69 13.27
C LEU A 33 -3.07 -7.12 14.49
N ASN A 34 -2.74 -8.24 15.13
CA ASN A 34 -3.41 -8.64 16.38
C ASN A 34 -3.10 -7.66 17.52
N ALA A 35 -1.85 -7.22 17.67
CA ALA A 35 -1.48 -6.22 18.68
C ALA A 35 -2.14 -4.84 18.45
N LEU A 36 -2.51 -4.54 17.20
CA LEU A 36 -3.16 -3.30 16.81
C LEU A 36 -4.66 -3.23 17.13
N ARG A 37 -5.32 -4.36 17.42
CA ARG A 37 -6.76 -4.38 17.70
C ARG A 37 -7.10 -3.44 18.86
N GLY A 38 -8.08 -2.55 18.64
CA GLY A 38 -8.54 -1.58 19.63
C GLY A 38 -7.51 -0.48 19.97
N SER A 39 -6.38 -0.39 19.27
CA SER A 39 -5.34 0.62 19.55
C SER A 39 -5.71 2.03 19.09
N ASN A 40 -6.69 2.16 18.19
CA ASN A 40 -7.05 3.38 17.44
C ASN A 40 -5.94 3.95 16.54
N ILE A 41 -4.81 3.26 16.36
CA ILE A 41 -3.75 3.65 15.44
C ILE A 41 -4.18 3.34 14.00
N GLU A 42 -4.08 4.32 13.11
CA GLU A 42 -4.37 4.14 11.68
C GLU A 42 -3.20 3.44 10.96
N VAL A 43 -3.53 2.51 10.06
CA VAL A 43 -2.55 1.62 9.43
C VAL A 43 -2.55 1.82 7.91
N ILE A 44 -1.36 2.03 7.36
CA ILE A 44 -1.05 1.74 5.96
C ILE A 44 -0.53 0.30 5.91
N LEU A 45 -1.27 -0.58 5.22
CA LEU A 45 -0.90 -1.98 5.07
C LEU A 45 -0.25 -2.24 3.71
N GLY A 46 0.99 -2.71 3.72
CA GLY A 46 1.72 -3.05 2.50
C GLY A 46 1.30 -4.40 1.93
N LEU A 47 1.12 -4.45 0.61
CA LEU A 47 1.17 -5.67 -0.18
C LEU A 47 2.61 -5.83 -0.69
N PRO A 48 3.37 -6.84 -0.22
CA PRO A 48 4.78 -6.99 -0.56
C PRO A 48 5.03 -7.18 -2.07
N ASN A 49 6.16 -6.70 -2.58
CA ASN A 49 6.56 -6.85 -3.99
C ASN A 49 6.50 -8.31 -4.48
N VAL A 50 6.79 -9.28 -3.60
CA VAL A 50 6.75 -10.72 -3.91
C VAL A 50 5.33 -11.21 -4.25
N ASP A 51 4.29 -10.56 -3.74
CA ASP A 51 2.89 -10.94 -3.95
C ASP A 51 2.27 -10.23 -5.17
N VAL A 52 2.87 -9.12 -5.64
CA VAL A 52 2.29 -8.28 -6.72
C VAL A 52 1.96 -9.10 -7.96
N LYS A 53 2.87 -9.98 -8.40
CA LYS A 53 2.64 -10.84 -9.57
C LYS A 53 1.47 -11.79 -9.35
N HIS A 54 1.38 -12.43 -8.19
CA HIS A 54 0.28 -13.37 -7.87
C HIS A 54 -1.07 -12.65 -7.79
N ILE A 55 -1.10 -11.47 -7.19
CA ILE A 55 -2.31 -10.66 -7.06
C ILE A 55 -2.76 -10.12 -8.42
N SER A 56 -1.81 -9.79 -9.30
CA SER A 56 -2.09 -9.37 -10.67
C SER A 56 -2.72 -10.46 -11.54
N SER A 57 -2.48 -11.74 -11.23
CA SER A 57 -2.87 -12.86 -12.10
C SER A 57 -4.33 -13.30 -11.95
N GLY A 58 -5.05 -12.84 -10.94
CA GLY A 58 -6.43 -13.27 -10.71
C GLY A 58 -7.16 -12.52 -9.60
N MET A 59 -8.46 -12.32 -9.78
CA MET A 59 -9.32 -11.62 -8.82
C MET A 59 -9.52 -12.45 -7.54
N GLU A 60 -9.55 -13.77 -7.67
CA GLU A 60 -9.60 -14.72 -6.56
C GLU A 60 -8.42 -14.58 -5.59
N HIS A 61 -7.22 -14.29 -6.11
CA HIS A 61 -6.04 -14.05 -5.28
C HIS A 61 -6.18 -12.75 -4.48
N ALA A 62 -6.68 -11.68 -5.12
CA ALA A 62 -6.94 -10.41 -4.44
C ALA A 62 -8.05 -10.53 -3.38
N ARG A 63 -9.15 -11.23 -3.68
CA ARG A 63 -10.22 -11.52 -2.72
C ARG A 63 -9.71 -12.26 -1.50
N TRP A 64 -8.91 -13.30 -1.72
CA TRP A 64 -8.31 -14.08 -0.64
C TRP A 64 -7.39 -13.21 0.22
N TRP A 65 -6.53 -12.39 -0.42
CA TRP A 65 -5.61 -11.50 0.28
C TRP A 65 -6.37 -10.45 1.11
N VAL A 66 -7.41 -9.83 0.55
CA VAL A 66 -8.26 -8.85 1.25
C VAL A 66 -9.03 -9.50 2.40
N GLN A 67 -9.60 -10.69 2.21
CA GLN A 67 -10.27 -11.40 3.30
C GLN A 67 -9.30 -11.65 4.46
N LYS A 68 -8.17 -12.29 4.17
CA LYS A 68 -7.21 -12.75 5.19
C LYS A 68 -6.46 -11.64 5.90
N ASN A 69 -6.13 -10.56 5.20
CA ASN A 69 -5.23 -9.53 5.71
C ASN A 69 -5.94 -8.22 6.07
N VAL A 70 -7.18 -8.03 5.62
CA VAL A 70 -7.95 -6.81 5.85
C VAL A 70 -9.24 -7.11 6.61
N LYS A 71 -10.15 -7.91 6.02
CA LYS A 71 -11.47 -8.15 6.62
C LYS A 71 -11.39 -8.85 7.96
N ASP A 72 -10.51 -9.84 8.12
CA ASP A 72 -10.36 -10.58 9.37
C ASP A 72 -9.88 -9.69 10.54
N PHE A 73 -9.32 -8.51 10.25
CA PHE A 73 -8.84 -7.53 11.22
C PHE A 73 -9.70 -6.27 11.33
N TRP A 74 -10.61 -6.05 10.39
CA TRP A 74 -11.51 -4.89 10.38
C TRP A 74 -12.80 -5.20 11.18
N PRO A 75 -13.35 -4.26 11.96
CA PRO A 75 -12.91 -2.87 12.16
C PRO A 75 -11.93 -2.68 13.33
N ASP A 76 -11.54 -3.75 14.03
CA ASP A 76 -10.71 -3.66 15.25
C ASP A 76 -9.33 -3.00 14.99
N VAL A 77 -8.79 -3.20 13.79
CA VAL A 77 -7.61 -2.50 13.29
C VAL A 77 -8.05 -1.42 12.29
N LYS A 78 -7.63 -0.17 12.52
CA LYS A 78 -7.98 0.97 11.65
C LYS A 78 -7.12 1.02 10.39
N ILE A 79 -7.30 0.05 9.50
CA ILE A 79 -6.65 0.06 8.18
C ILE A 79 -7.27 1.20 7.35
N LYS A 80 -6.44 2.11 6.83
CA LYS A 80 -6.86 3.27 6.02
C LYS A 80 -6.39 3.21 4.59
N TYR A 81 -5.21 2.63 4.37
CA TYR A 81 -4.62 2.53 3.04
C TYR A 81 -4.02 1.15 2.84
N ILE A 82 -4.11 0.64 1.61
CA ILE A 82 -3.31 -0.49 1.13
C ILE A 82 -2.28 0.06 0.14
N ALA A 83 -1.00 -0.13 0.45
CA ALA A 83 0.11 0.20 -0.44
C ALA A 83 0.48 -1.04 -1.25
N VAL A 84 0.03 -1.10 -2.50
CA VAL A 84 0.29 -2.22 -3.42
C VAL A 84 1.70 -2.06 -4.00
N GLY A 85 2.64 -2.86 -3.51
CA GLY A 85 4.04 -2.73 -3.88
C GLY A 85 4.75 -1.56 -3.20
N ASN A 86 6.07 -1.66 -3.13
CA ASN A 86 6.97 -0.65 -2.60
C ASN A 86 8.11 -0.41 -3.60
N GLU A 87 8.16 0.80 -4.16
CA GLU A 87 9.25 1.28 -5.00
C GLU A 87 9.51 0.37 -6.22
N ILE A 88 8.41 -0.11 -6.83
CA ILE A 88 8.49 -0.79 -8.12
C ILE A 88 8.82 0.25 -9.18
N SER A 89 9.91 0.01 -9.91
CA SER A 89 10.47 0.99 -10.82
C SER A 89 11.09 0.30 -12.05
N PRO A 90 10.88 0.84 -13.26
CA PRO A 90 11.46 0.31 -14.49
C PRO A 90 12.99 0.49 -14.56
N VAL A 91 13.56 1.34 -13.71
CA VAL A 91 14.99 1.70 -13.73
C VAL A 91 15.78 1.15 -12.53
N THR A 92 15.17 0.27 -11.73
CA THR A 92 15.82 -0.38 -10.58
C THR A 92 15.72 -1.91 -10.67
N GLY A 93 16.15 -2.61 -9.63
CA GLY A 93 16.08 -4.09 -9.55
C GLY A 93 14.67 -4.68 -9.52
N THR A 94 13.62 -3.84 -9.51
CA THR A 94 12.20 -4.27 -9.50
C THR A 94 11.52 -4.14 -10.86
N SER A 95 12.27 -3.88 -11.94
CA SER A 95 11.75 -3.66 -13.29
C SER A 95 10.86 -4.80 -13.80
N SER A 96 11.16 -6.05 -13.41
CA SER A 96 10.37 -7.24 -13.74
C SER A 96 8.94 -7.24 -13.17
N LEU A 97 8.63 -6.36 -12.22
CA LEU A 97 7.31 -6.24 -11.58
C LEU A 97 6.41 -5.17 -12.22
N THR A 98 6.97 -4.32 -13.08
CA THR A 98 6.29 -3.12 -13.61
C THR A 98 4.99 -3.44 -14.35
N SER A 99 4.95 -4.52 -15.14
CA SER A 99 3.76 -4.95 -15.87
C SER A 99 2.64 -5.50 -14.98
N PHE A 100 2.95 -5.87 -13.74
CA PHE A 100 1.99 -6.44 -12.78
C PHE A 100 1.39 -5.38 -11.84
N GLN A 101 1.98 -4.19 -11.78
CA GLN A 101 1.60 -3.15 -10.82
C GLN A 101 0.15 -2.67 -10.97
N VAL A 102 -0.24 -2.25 -12.19
CA VAL A 102 -1.60 -1.74 -12.43
C VAL A 102 -2.66 -2.84 -12.28
N PRO A 103 -2.50 -4.06 -12.84
CA PRO A 103 -3.48 -5.11 -12.60
C PRO A 103 -3.63 -5.49 -11.12
N ALA A 104 -2.52 -5.50 -10.35
CA ALA A 104 -2.59 -5.74 -8.91
C ALA A 104 -3.36 -4.63 -8.16
N LEU A 105 -3.12 -3.35 -8.51
CA LEU A 105 -3.88 -2.20 -7.98
C LEU A 105 -5.38 -2.35 -8.25
N VAL A 106 -5.74 -2.67 -9.50
CA VAL A 106 -7.13 -2.87 -9.91
C VAL A 106 -7.79 -4.02 -9.15
N ASN A 107 -7.11 -5.16 -9.02
CA ASN A 107 -7.68 -6.32 -8.34
C ASN A 107 -7.89 -6.06 -6.85
N ILE A 108 -6.93 -5.42 -6.17
CA ILE A 108 -7.07 -5.06 -4.74
C ILE A 108 -8.18 -4.01 -4.55
N TYR A 109 -8.24 -2.99 -5.40
CA TYR A 109 -9.32 -1.99 -5.35
C TYR A 109 -10.70 -2.62 -5.47
N LYS A 110 -10.89 -3.49 -6.48
CA LYS A 110 -12.14 -4.20 -6.66
C LYS A 110 -12.45 -5.10 -5.47
N ALA A 111 -11.47 -5.80 -4.91
CA ALA A 111 -11.67 -6.73 -3.80
C ALA A 111 -12.07 -5.99 -2.52
N ILE A 112 -11.51 -4.79 -2.28
CA ILE A 112 -11.93 -3.90 -1.19
C ILE A 112 -13.35 -3.37 -1.42
N GLY A 113 -13.71 -3.03 -2.66
CA GLY A 113 -15.07 -2.67 -3.02
C GLY A 113 -16.09 -3.79 -2.76
N GLU A 114 -15.80 -5.01 -3.23
CA GLU A 114 -16.62 -6.21 -2.99
C GLU A 114 -16.71 -6.58 -1.51
N ALA A 115 -15.69 -6.26 -0.72
CA ALA A 115 -15.68 -6.41 0.73
C ALA A 115 -16.58 -5.37 1.45
N GLY A 116 -17.12 -4.38 0.74
CA GLY A 116 -17.90 -3.29 1.31
C GLY A 116 -17.07 -2.19 1.97
N LEU A 117 -15.75 -2.15 1.72
CA LEU A 117 -14.79 -1.30 2.44
C LEU A 117 -14.24 -0.14 1.59
N GLY A 118 -14.73 0.07 0.36
CA GLY A 118 -14.20 1.08 -0.57
C GLY A 118 -14.31 2.55 -0.11
N ASN A 119 -15.21 2.83 0.84
CA ASN A 119 -15.33 4.15 1.45
C ASN A 119 -14.32 4.36 2.59
N ASP A 120 -13.91 3.28 3.26
CA ASP A 120 -13.08 3.32 4.47
C ASP A 120 -11.59 3.11 4.18
N ILE A 121 -11.28 2.34 3.13
CA ILE A 121 -9.92 1.90 2.79
C ILE A 121 -9.59 2.30 1.36
N LYS A 122 -8.54 3.09 1.19
CA LYS A 122 -8.03 3.52 -0.12
C LYS A 122 -6.89 2.63 -0.60
N VAL A 123 -6.72 2.51 -1.91
CA VAL A 123 -5.68 1.67 -2.52
C VAL A 123 -4.71 2.57 -3.28
N SER A 124 -3.42 2.43 -2.98
CA SER A 124 -2.35 3.21 -3.61
C SER A 124 -1.10 2.36 -3.83
N THR A 125 0.00 2.97 -4.28
CA THR A 125 1.32 2.35 -4.36
C THR A 125 2.36 3.31 -3.78
N SER A 126 3.48 2.78 -3.27
CA SER A 126 4.60 3.62 -2.86
C SER A 126 5.62 3.71 -3.99
N VAL A 127 5.98 4.94 -4.36
CA VAL A 127 6.99 5.21 -5.40
C VAL A 127 8.23 5.84 -4.75
N ASP A 128 9.38 5.64 -5.38
CA ASP A 128 10.62 6.30 -4.99
C ASP A 128 10.96 7.47 -5.94
N MET A 129 11.93 8.29 -5.52
CA MET A 129 12.33 9.50 -6.24
C MET A 129 13.06 9.24 -7.56
N THR A 130 13.48 8.01 -7.87
CA THR A 130 14.12 7.68 -9.16
C THR A 130 13.18 7.87 -10.35
N LEU A 131 11.86 7.91 -10.11
CA LEU A 131 10.87 8.19 -11.14
C LEU A 131 10.74 9.68 -11.48
N ILE A 132 11.27 10.58 -10.64
CA ILE A 132 11.20 12.03 -10.82
C ILE A 132 12.34 12.52 -11.71
N GLY A 133 11.99 13.31 -12.74
CA GLY A 133 12.93 13.89 -13.69
C GLY A 133 13.32 15.29 -13.28
N ASN A 134 12.45 16.27 -13.53
CA ASN A 134 12.64 17.61 -13.00
C ASN A 134 12.07 17.65 -11.57
N SER A 135 12.84 18.18 -10.62
CA SER A 135 12.43 18.34 -9.21
C SER A 135 12.60 19.76 -8.69
N TYR A 136 13.19 20.68 -9.47
CA TYR A 136 13.41 22.05 -9.07
C TYR A 136 13.21 23.06 -10.23
N PRO A 137 12.47 24.16 -10.01
CA PRO A 137 11.68 24.45 -8.83
C PRO A 137 10.52 23.44 -8.66
N PRO A 138 9.96 23.24 -7.46
CA PRO A 138 8.89 22.26 -7.24
C PRO A 138 7.67 22.44 -8.17
N SER A 139 7.38 23.67 -8.60
CA SER A 139 6.31 23.96 -9.57
C SER A 139 6.55 23.40 -10.99
N GLN A 140 7.78 22.97 -11.28
CA GLN A 140 8.16 22.30 -12.54
C GLN A 140 8.42 20.80 -12.33
N GLY A 141 8.03 20.25 -11.17
CA GLY A 141 8.16 18.84 -10.85
C GLY A 141 7.49 17.94 -11.90
N SER A 142 8.20 16.94 -12.41
CA SER A 142 7.67 16.01 -13.41
C SER A 142 8.28 14.61 -13.29
N PHE A 143 7.51 13.59 -13.66
CA PHE A 143 8.08 12.25 -13.88
C PHE A 143 9.05 12.26 -15.06
N ARG A 144 10.06 11.40 -15.02
CA ARG A 144 10.99 11.26 -16.15
C ARG A 144 10.27 10.73 -17.39
N ASN A 145 10.62 11.27 -18.55
CA ASN A 145 10.00 10.86 -19.82
C ASN A 145 10.16 9.36 -20.12
N ASP A 146 11.29 8.76 -19.75
CA ASP A 146 11.61 7.34 -20.00
C ASP A 146 10.83 6.36 -19.11
N VAL A 147 10.17 6.84 -18.04
CA VAL A 147 9.35 6.01 -17.14
C VAL A 147 7.85 6.29 -17.25
N ARG A 148 7.42 7.25 -18.08
CA ARG A 148 6.01 7.65 -18.19
C ARG A 148 5.08 6.54 -18.65
N TRP A 149 5.57 5.62 -19.47
CA TRP A 149 4.82 4.43 -19.86
C TRP A 149 4.40 3.56 -18.66
N PHE A 150 5.12 3.64 -17.54
CA PHE A 150 4.80 2.97 -16.28
C PHE A 150 4.02 3.87 -15.33
N THR A 151 4.40 5.15 -15.18
CA THR A 151 3.77 6.06 -14.21
C THR A 151 2.40 6.59 -14.65
N ASP A 152 2.22 6.91 -15.94
CA ASP A 152 0.97 7.50 -16.43
C ASP A 152 -0.23 6.56 -16.23
N PRO A 153 -0.15 5.24 -16.50
CA PRO A 153 -1.25 4.32 -16.17
C PRO A 153 -1.58 4.23 -14.68
N ILE A 154 -0.59 4.37 -13.79
CA ILE A 154 -0.80 4.38 -12.34
C ILE A 154 -1.54 5.66 -11.91
N VAL A 155 -1.14 6.82 -12.46
CA VAL A 155 -1.85 8.09 -12.23
C VAL A 155 -3.28 8.01 -12.77
N GLY A 156 -3.47 7.49 -13.99
CA GLY A 156 -4.79 7.29 -14.59
C GLY A 156 -5.68 6.34 -13.79
N PHE A 157 -5.10 5.32 -13.15
CA PHE A 157 -5.82 4.49 -12.18
C PHE A 157 -6.31 5.32 -10.99
N PHE A 158 -5.47 6.17 -10.38
CA PHE A 158 -5.90 6.97 -9.23
C PHE A 158 -6.96 8.01 -9.57
N GLU A 159 -6.87 8.63 -10.75
CA GLU A 159 -7.87 9.56 -11.27
C GLU A 159 -9.22 8.86 -11.54
N GLY A 160 -9.18 7.70 -12.22
CA GLY A 160 -10.39 6.96 -12.60
C GLY A 160 -11.13 6.29 -11.43
N TYR A 161 -10.43 5.95 -10.36
CA TYR A 161 -10.99 5.25 -9.19
C TYR A 161 -11.17 6.16 -7.95
N ALA A 162 -11.08 7.48 -8.12
CA ALA A 162 -11.25 8.47 -7.05
C ALA A 162 -10.41 8.17 -5.79
N CYS A 163 -9.20 7.62 -5.98
CA CYS A 163 -8.14 7.70 -4.98
C CYS A 163 -7.48 9.07 -5.07
N THR A 164 -8.28 10.13 -5.04
CA THR A 164 -7.79 11.49 -4.95
C THR A 164 -7.29 11.70 -3.53
N PHE A 165 -5.99 11.97 -3.39
CA PHE A 165 -5.47 12.70 -2.25
C PHE A 165 -6.31 13.97 -2.14
N ALA A 166 -6.90 14.21 -0.97
CA ALA A 166 -7.79 15.35 -0.74
C ALA A 166 -7.20 16.64 -1.36
N ARG A 167 -7.98 17.30 -2.21
CA ARG A 167 -7.79 18.72 -2.51
C ARG A 167 -8.11 19.53 -1.26
#